data_AF-A0A5E4D0K8-F1
#
_entry.id   AF-A0A5E4D0K8-F1
#
_cell.length_a   1.000
_cell.length_b   1.000
_cell.length_c   1.000
_cell.angle_alpha   90.00
_cell.angle_beta   90.00
_cell.angle_gamma   90.00
#
_symmetry.space_group_name_H-M   'P 1'
#
loop_
_entity.id
_entity.type
_entity.pdbx_description
1 polymer ?
#
loop_
_entity_poly.entity_id
_entity_poly.type
_entity_poly.pdbx_seq_one_letter_code
_entity_poly.pdbx_strand_id
1 'polypeptide(L)' 'AVEKVFPNKRSFILTRSTFAGSGHHAAHWLGDNTASWEQMEWSITGMLEFSLFGTPL' A
#
# COMPACT_ATOMS: atom_id res chain seq x y z
N ALA A 1 -11.03 -3.18 14.18
CA ALA A 1 -12.09 -2.22 13.78
C ALA A 1 -12.94 -2.78 12.65
N VAL A 2 -12.35 -3.10 11.49
CA VAL A 2 -13.08 -3.66 10.34
C VAL A 2 -13.94 -4.87 10.70
N GLU A 3 -13.41 -5.86 11.42
CA GLU A 3 -14.19 -7.04 11.83
C GLU A 3 -15.47 -6.69 12.64
N LYS A 4 -15.45 -5.59 13.40
CA LYS A 4 -16.62 -5.14 14.17
C LYS A 4 -17.67 -4.48 13.27
N VAL A 5 -17.25 -3.78 12.22
CA VAL A 5 -18.14 -3.02 11.30
C VAL A 5 -18.63 -3.91 10.16
N PHE A 6 -17.79 -4.83 9.67
CA PHE A 6 -18.05 -5.75 8.56
C PHE A 6 -17.65 -7.18 8.95
N PRO A 7 -18.44 -7.87 9.80
CA PRO A 7 -18.07 -9.19 10.31
C PRO A 7 -17.87 -10.22 9.20
N ASN A 8 -16.81 -11.04 9.31
CA ASN A 8 -16.45 -12.10 8.37
C ASN A 8 -16.25 -11.63 6.91
N LYS A 9 -15.97 -10.35 6.68
CA LYS A 9 -15.69 -9.79 5.36
C LYS A 9 -14.33 -9.14 5.34
N ARG A 10 -13.64 -9.28 4.20
CA ARG A 10 -12.55 -8.38 3.87
C ARG A 10 -13.15 -7.03 3.50
N SER A 11 -12.75 -5.99 4.21
CA SER A 11 -12.94 -4.61 3.78
C SER A 11 -11.64 -4.10 3.15
N PHE A 12 -11.58 -2.81 2.83
CA PHE A 12 -10.40 -2.18 2.25
C PHE A 12 -9.74 -1.28 3.29
N ILE A 13 -8.46 -1.52 3.58
CA ILE A 13 -7.62 -0.68 4.43
C ILE A 13 -6.44 -0.24 3.58
N LEU A 14 -6.26 1.06 3.45
CA LEU A 14 -5.13 1.67 2.74
C LEU A 14 -4.32 2.48 3.76
N THR A 15 -3.03 2.17 3.92
CA THR A 15 -2.15 2.83 4.91
C THR A 15 -0.95 3.50 4.25
N ARG A 16 -0.57 4.65 4.79
CA ARG A 16 0.61 5.40 4.33
C ARG A 16 1.91 4.87 4.95
N SER A 17 1.89 4.53 6.23
CA SER A 17 3.08 4.01 6.93
C SER A 17 3.06 2.49 6.98
N THR A 18 4.23 1.87 6.91
CA THR A 18 4.42 0.42 6.93
C THR A 18 5.65 0.02 7.75
N PHE A 19 5.67 -1.25 8.17
CA PHE A 19 6.83 -1.97 8.69
C PHE A 19 6.83 -3.38 8.08
N ALA A 20 7.86 -4.19 8.35
CA ALA A 20 7.92 -5.57 7.87
C ALA A 20 6.64 -6.35 8.25
N GLY A 21 5.95 -6.90 7.23
CA GLY A 21 4.70 -7.65 7.40
C GLY A 21 3.41 -6.82 7.29
N SER A 22 3.47 -5.50 7.10
CA SER A 22 2.26 -4.66 6.98
C SER A 22 1.30 -5.08 5.85
N GLY A 23 1.80 -5.66 4.76
CA GLY A 23 0.98 -6.20 3.66
C GLY A 23 0.01 -7.31 4.07
N HIS A 24 0.18 -7.92 5.25
CA HIS A 24 -0.80 -8.85 5.82
C HIS A 24 -2.10 -8.15 6.27
N HIS A 25 -2.04 -6.84 6.53
CA HIS A 25 -3.13 -6.09 7.18
C HIS A 25 -3.77 -5.02 6.28
N ALA A 26 -3.02 -4.44 5.35
CA ALA A 26 -3.47 -3.29 4.57
C ALA A 26 -2.74 -3.19 3.23
N ALA A 27 -3.36 -2.46 2.31
CA ALA A 27 -2.76 -1.99 1.07
C ALA A 27 -1.90 -0.72 1.29
N HIS A 28 -1.04 -0.38 0.35
CA HIS A 28 -0.15 0.78 0.39
C HIS A 28 -0.13 1.58 -0.91
N TRP A 29 0.03 2.91 -0.80
CA TRP A 29 0.34 3.78 -1.92
C TRP A 29 1.59 4.61 -1.60
N LEU A 30 2.34 5.01 -2.63
CA LEU A 30 3.66 5.67 -2.50
C LEU A 30 3.64 7.09 -1.89
N GLY A 31 2.51 7.52 -1.33
CA GLY A 31 2.38 8.80 -0.67
C GLY A 31 2.10 9.97 -1.62
N ASP A 32 2.45 11.16 -1.16
CA ASP A 32 2.15 12.42 -1.82
C ASP A 32 3.15 12.66 -2.96
N ASN A 33 2.78 12.27 -4.18
CA ASN A 33 3.62 12.47 -5.37
C ASN A 33 3.38 13.84 -6.02
N THR A 34 4.08 14.12 -7.12
CA THR A 34 3.90 15.33 -7.94
C THR A 34 3.59 14.94 -9.38
N ALA A 35 2.79 15.76 -10.07
CA ALA A 35 2.46 15.58 -11.49
C ALA A 35 3.64 15.97 -12.40
N SER A 36 4.74 15.22 -12.33
CA SER A 36 5.90 15.30 -13.21
C SER A 36 6.22 13.94 -13.83
N TRP A 37 6.85 13.95 -15.00
CA TRP A 37 7.27 12.74 -15.68
C TRP A 37 8.25 11.90 -14.84
N GLU A 38 9.15 12.58 -14.11
CA GLU A 38 10.12 11.93 -13.21
C GLU A 38 9.42 11.14 -12.08
N GLN A 39 8.39 11.72 -11.45
CA GLN A 39 7.64 11.04 -10.39
C GLN A 39 6.86 9.83 -10.93
N MET A 40 6.36 9.92 -12.16
CA MET A 40 5.74 8.77 -12.82
C MET A 40 6.78 7.66 -13.07
N GLU A 41 7.97 8.00 -13.54
CA GLU A 41 9.07 7.05 -13.74
C GLU A 41 9.48 6.38 -12.40
N TRP A 42 9.69 7.17 -11.35
CA TRP A 42 10.09 6.66 -10.03
C TRP A 42 9.04 5.76 -9.37
N SER A 43 7.76 5.96 -9.70
CA SER A 43 6.68 5.13 -9.16
C SER A 43 6.81 3.64 -9.54
N ILE A 44 7.45 3.33 -10.68
CA ILE A 44 7.66 1.95 -11.12
C ILE A 44 8.63 1.25 -10.17
N THR A 45 9.76 1.87 -9.84
CA THR A 45 10.73 1.31 -8.89
C THR A 45 10.10 1.17 -7.51
N GLY A 46 9.38 2.19 -7.02
CA GLY A 46 8.68 2.11 -5.74
C GLY A 46 7.69 0.94 -5.67
N MET A 47 6.89 0.72 -6.72
CA MET A 47 5.99 -0.44 -6.82
C MET A 47 6.75 -1.78 -6.74
N LEU A 48 7.88 -1.89 -7.46
CA LEU A 48 8.69 -3.11 -7.47
C LEU A 48 9.32 -3.38 -6.09
N GLU A 49 9.77 -2.34 -5.38
CA GLU A 49 10.28 -2.46 -4.01
C GLU A 49 9.19 -2.97 -3.05
N PHE A 50 7.98 -2.42 -3.10
CA PHE A 50 6.87 -2.90 -2.27
C PHE A 50 6.41 -4.32 -2.60
N SER A 51 6.60 -4.76 -3.85
CA SER A 51 6.44 -6.16 -4.24
C SER A 51 7.43 -7.07 -3.50
N LEU A 52 8.70 -6.64 -3.35
CA LEU A 52 9.71 -7.35 -2.57
C LEU A 52 9.42 -7.31 -1.06
N PHE A 53 8.81 -6.22 -0.56
CA PHE A 53 8.45 -6.07 0.85
C PHE A 53 7.20 -6.86 1.25
N GLY A 54 6.59 -7.62 0.33
CA GLY A 54 5.41 -8.42 0.60
C GLY A 54 4.14 -7.58 0.77
N THR A 55 4.09 -6.40 0.15
CA THR A 55 2.89 -5.55 0.09
C THR A 55 2.45 -5.47 -1.37
N PRO A 56 1.72 -6.49 -1.87
CA PRO A 56 1.38 -6.59 -3.29
C PRO A 56 0.24 -5.66 -3.72
N LEU A 57 -0.40 -4.98 -2.77
CA LEU A 57 -1.53 -4.07 -3.00
C LEU A 57 -1.30 -2.74 -2.29
#